data_AF-A0A2P1UL66-F1
#
_entry.id   AF-A0A2P1UL66-F1
#
_cell.length_a   1.000
_cell.length_b   1.000
_cell.length_c   1.000
_cell.angle_alpha   90.00
_cell.angle_beta   90.00
_cell.angle_gamma   90.00
#
_symmetry.space_group_name_H-M   'P 1'
#
loop_
_entity.id
_entity.type
_entity.pdbx_description
1 polymer ?
#
loop_
_entity_poly.entity_id
_entity_poly.type
_entity_poly.pdbx_seq_one_letter_code
_entity_poly.pdbx_strand_id
1 'polypeptide(L)'
;MSAKDIFNQSVCIALEKDGWNITHDPLYLKVNDVEFYIDLGAERLIAAEKAGQKIALEIKSFLGASEVTEFHLALGQILNYRLALKQEQPERILYLAIPQDTYEDFFSRQFIQDAVAEYKINS
;
A
#
# COMPACT_ATOMS: atom_id res chain seq x y z
N MET A 1 -14.59 14.49 6.28
CA MET A 1 -13.41 13.68 5.91
C MET A 1 -13.17 12.70 7.03
N SER A 2 -13.01 11.42 6.70
CA SER A 2 -12.64 10.38 7.67
C SER A 2 -11.17 10.53 8.06
N ALA A 3 -10.76 9.97 9.21
CA ALA A 3 -9.34 9.94 9.58
C ALA A 3 -8.48 9.27 8.50
N LYS A 4 -8.99 8.20 7.88
CA LYS A 4 -8.32 7.48 6.79
C LYS A 4 -8.13 8.34 5.53
N ASP A 5 -9.07 9.25 5.20
CA ASP A 5 -8.90 10.18 4.08
C ASP A 5 -7.71 11.13 4.30
N ILE A 6 -7.47 11.54 5.56
CA ILE A 6 -6.35 12.41 5.93
C ILE A 6 -5.02 11.68 5.71
N PHE A 7 -4.94 10.37 6.04
CA PHE A 7 -3.74 9.57 5.78
C PHE A 7 -3.44 9.47 4.28
N ASN A 8 -4.46 9.17 3.47
CA ASN A 8 -4.31 9.12 2.01
C ASN A 8 -3.80 10.45 1.46
N GLN A 9 -4.42 11.56 1.85
CA GLN A 9 -4.01 12.89 1.40
C GLN A 9 -2.59 13.25 1.87
N SER A 10 -2.21 12.85 3.08
CA SER A 10 -0.86 13.09 3.62
C SER A 10 0.21 12.34 2.82
N VAL A 11 -0.07 11.08 2.43
CA VAL A 11 0.84 10.30 1.56
C VAL A 11 0.96 10.94 0.18
N CYS A 12 -0.14 11.37 -0.43
CA CYS A 12 -0.10 12.06 -1.72
C CYS A 12 0.74 13.34 -1.67
N ILE A 13 0.51 14.18 -0.66
CA ILE A 13 1.27 15.43 -0.47
C ILE A 13 2.76 15.12 -0.25
N ALA A 14 3.08 14.08 0.52
CA ALA A 14 4.47 13.67 0.76
C ALA A 14 5.16 13.23 -0.55
N LEU A 15 4.49 12.40 -1.35
CA LEU A 15 4.98 11.97 -2.66
C LEU A 15 5.24 13.15 -3.60
N GLU A 16 4.26 14.05 -3.73
CA GLU A 16 4.38 15.24 -4.59
C GLU A 16 5.53 16.16 -4.15
N LYS A 17 5.68 16.38 -2.84
CA LYS A 17 6.80 17.16 -2.28
C LYS A 17 8.15 16.52 -2.55
N ASP A 18 8.20 15.20 -2.56
CA ASP A 18 9.39 14.43 -2.94
C ASP A 18 9.59 14.35 -4.47
N GLY A 19 8.74 15.00 -5.27
CA GLY A 19 8.86 15.05 -6.73
C GLY A 19 8.36 13.80 -7.44
N TRP A 20 7.53 12.99 -6.79
CA TRP A 20 6.75 11.96 -7.45
C TRP A 20 5.52 12.56 -8.13
N ASN A 21 5.23 12.10 -9.33
CA ASN A 21 3.99 12.41 -10.04
C ASN A 21 2.95 11.32 -9.76
N ILE A 22 1.81 11.68 -9.17
CA ILE A 22 0.70 10.74 -8.99
C ILE A 22 0.02 10.52 -10.34
N THR A 23 -0.04 9.26 -10.77
CA THR A 23 -0.59 8.88 -12.08
C THR A 23 -2.00 8.30 -11.97
N HIS A 24 -2.31 7.60 -10.87
CA HIS A 24 -3.63 7.04 -10.62
C HIS A 24 -3.93 7.08 -9.14
N ASP A 25 -5.13 7.53 -8.80
CA ASP A 25 -5.62 7.60 -7.44
C ASP A 25 -7.16 7.43 -7.45
N PRO A 26 -7.71 6.21 -7.39
CA PRO A 26 -7.01 4.94 -7.18
C PRO A 26 -6.41 4.31 -8.44
N LEU A 27 -5.43 3.43 -8.26
CA LEU A 27 -4.93 2.52 -9.29
C LEU A 27 -5.89 1.33 -9.44
N TYR A 28 -6.44 1.16 -10.64
CA TYR A 28 -7.27 0.02 -10.99
C TYR A 28 -6.43 -1.09 -11.61
N LEU A 29 -6.57 -2.32 -11.10
CA LEU A 29 -5.94 -3.51 -11.65
C LEU A 29 -7.00 -4.55 -12.03
N LYS A 30 -6.97 -5.00 -13.28
CA LYS A 30 -7.81 -6.09 -13.77
C LYS A 30 -6.92 -7.17 -14.33
N VAL A 31 -7.08 -8.39 -13.84
CA VAL A 31 -6.29 -9.55 -14.26
C VAL A 31 -7.28 -10.66 -14.64
N ASN A 32 -7.33 -10.99 -15.93
CA ASN A 32 -8.34 -11.90 -16.48
C ASN A 32 -9.77 -11.46 -16.06
N ASP A 33 -10.51 -12.36 -15.40
CA ASP A 33 -11.87 -12.14 -14.92
C ASP A 33 -11.93 -11.62 -13.47
N VAL A 34 -10.77 -11.32 -12.86
CA VAL A 34 -10.69 -10.79 -11.49
C VAL A 34 -10.36 -9.31 -11.54
N GLU A 35 -11.29 -8.51 -11.03
CA GLU A 35 -11.13 -7.08 -10.90
C GLU A 35 -10.75 -6.76 -9.45
N PHE A 36 -9.53 -6.27 -9.28
CA PHE A 36 -9.05 -5.77 -7.99
C PHE A 36 -9.51 -4.32 -7.86
N TYR A 37 -10.80 -4.15 -7.59
CA TYR A 37 -11.30 -2.89 -7.06
C TYR A 37 -10.88 -2.76 -5.60
N ILE A 38 -10.64 -1.52 -5.21
CA ILE A 38 -10.53 -1.16 -3.81
C ILE A 38 -11.93 -1.29 -3.21
N ASP A 39 -12.05 -2.13 -2.18
CA ASP A 39 -13.22 -2.18 -1.33
C ASP A 39 -13.47 -0.75 -0.82
N LEU A 40 -14.71 -0.26 -0.90
CA LEU A 40 -15.13 1.14 -0.70
C LEU A 40 -14.90 1.69 0.74
N GLY A 41 -13.95 1.13 1.49
CA GLY A 41 -13.32 1.75 2.64
C GLY A 41 -12.26 2.77 2.23
N ALA A 42 -11.50 3.25 3.21
CA ALA A 42 -10.54 4.34 3.05
C ALA A 42 -9.07 3.88 3.02
N GLU A 43 -8.83 2.62 2.66
CA GLU A 43 -7.51 2.08 2.31
C GLU A 43 -7.38 2.13 0.80
N ARG A 44 -6.27 2.68 0.28
CA ARG A 44 -6.19 3.12 -1.12
C ARG A 44 -4.89 2.67 -1.78
N LEU A 45 -4.98 2.01 -2.93
CA LEU A 45 -3.86 1.71 -3.81
C LEU A 45 -3.63 2.88 -4.77
N ILE A 46 -2.48 3.56 -4.65
CA ILE A 46 -2.11 4.74 -5.45
C ILE A 46 -0.96 4.39 -6.39
N ALA A 47 -0.94 4.93 -7.59
CA ALA A 47 0.18 4.81 -8.51
C ALA A 47 0.93 6.13 -8.65
N ALA A 48 2.26 6.09 -8.53
CA ALA A 48 3.11 7.25 -8.74
C ALA A 48 4.34 6.90 -9.61
N GLU A 49 4.95 7.93 -10.18
CA GLU A 49 6.18 7.80 -10.97
C GLU A 49 7.18 8.94 -10.73
N LYS A 50 8.47 8.63 -10.79
CA LYS A 50 9.55 9.62 -10.67
C LYS A 50 10.79 9.14 -11.42
N ALA A 51 11.32 9.96 -12.32
CA ALA A 51 12.55 9.66 -13.07
C ALA A 51 12.59 8.25 -13.70
N GLY A 52 11.47 7.81 -14.29
CA GLY A 52 11.34 6.49 -14.91
C GLY A 52 11.06 5.33 -13.94
N GLN A 53 11.07 5.57 -12.63
CA GLN A 53 10.64 4.60 -11.63
C GLN A 53 9.11 4.68 -11.46
N LYS A 54 8.45 3.53 -11.41
CA LYS A 54 7.00 3.41 -11.18
C LYS A 54 6.75 2.67 -9.88
N ILE A 55 5.89 3.22 -9.04
CA ILE A 55 5.48 2.59 -7.78
C ILE A 55 3.96 2.48 -7.67
N ALA A 56 3.51 1.50 -6.91
CA ALA A 56 2.17 1.44 -6.34
C ALA A 56 2.31 1.51 -4.81
N LEU A 57 1.44 2.24 -4.13
CA LEU A 57 1.41 2.32 -2.66
C LEU A 57 0.06 1.84 -2.15
N GLU A 58 0.06 0.79 -1.34
CA GLU A 58 -1.08 0.38 -0.54
C GLU A 58 -1.02 1.14 0.79
N ILE A 59 -1.97 2.05 1.04
CA ILE A 59 -1.96 2.91 2.22
C ILE A 59 -2.82 2.29 3.32
N LYS A 60 -2.22 2.05 4.50
CA LYS A 60 -2.90 1.53 5.69
C LYS A 60 -2.74 2.49 6.85
N SER A 61 -3.85 2.80 7.54
CA SER A 61 -3.83 3.72 8.68
C SER A 61 -3.57 3.05 10.03
N PHE A 62 -3.78 1.72 10.16
CA PHE A 62 -3.63 0.99 11.43
C PHE A 62 -4.41 1.64 12.60
N LEU A 63 -5.64 2.09 12.31
CA LEU A 63 -6.53 2.78 13.28
C LEU A 63 -7.68 1.90 13.78
N GLY A 64 -7.77 0.67 13.29
CA GLY A 64 -8.77 -0.30 13.67
C GLY A 64 -8.53 -0.84 15.08
N ALA A 65 -9.44 -1.72 15.50
CA ALA A 65 -9.40 -2.28 16.86
C ALA A 65 -8.25 -3.28 17.08
N SER A 66 -7.59 -3.76 16.02
CA SER A 66 -6.52 -4.75 16.10
C SER A 66 -5.53 -4.62 14.95
N GLU A 67 -4.29 -4.28 15.30
CA GLU A 67 -3.16 -4.21 14.36
C GLU A 67 -2.91 -5.54 13.66
N VAL A 68 -3.13 -6.67 14.35
CA VAL A 68 -2.97 -8.02 13.79
C VAL A 68 -4.01 -8.28 12.70
N THR A 69 -5.27 -7.91 12.94
CA THR A 69 -6.33 -8.04 11.93
C THR A 69 -6.04 -7.16 10.72
N GLU A 70 -5.63 -5.91 10.93
CA GLU A 70 -5.25 -5.01 9.84
C GLU A 70 -4.03 -5.53 9.06
N PHE A 71 -3.06 -6.13 9.75
CA PHE A 71 -1.91 -6.77 9.12
C PHE A 71 -2.32 -7.98 8.27
N HIS A 72 -3.24 -8.82 8.73
CA HIS A 72 -3.75 -9.93 7.92
C HIS A 72 -4.43 -9.46 6.63
N LEU A 73 -5.22 -8.38 6.72
CA LEU A 73 -5.85 -7.77 5.55
C LEU A 73 -4.81 -7.19 4.58
N ALA A 74 -3.88 -6.37 5.11
CA ALA A 74 -2.81 -5.76 4.33
C ALA A 74 -1.94 -6.81 3.65
N LEU A 75 -1.55 -7.88 4.35
CA LEU A 75 -0.75 -8.96 3.81
C LEU A 75 -1.47 -9.65 2.64
N GLY A 76 -2.76 -10.00 2.81
CA GLY A 76 -3.56 -10.60 1.74
C GLY A 76 -3.66 -9.71 0.50
N GLN A 77 -3.91 -8.42 0.70
CA GLN A 77 -3.96 -7.43 -0.39
C GLN A 77 -2.61 -7.28 -1.09
N ILE A 78 -1.52 -7.15 -0.36
CA ILE A 78 -0.17 -7.01 -0.92
C ILE A 78 0.19 -8.22 -1.78
N LEU A 79 -0.09 -9.43 -1.31
CA LEU A 79 0.21 -10.66 -2.07
C LEU A 79 -0.58 -10.70 -3.38
N ASN A 80 -1.87 -10.35 -3.35
CA ASN A 80 -2.72 -10.31 -4.53
C ASN A 80 -2.32 -9.20 -5.51
N TYR A 81 -2.10 -7.98 -5.02
CA TYR A 81 -1.72 -6.83 -5.85
C TYR A 81 -0.33 -7.02 -6.46
N ARG A 82 0.62 -7.64 -5.74
CA ARG A 82 1.92 -7.98 -6.30
C ARG A 82 1.79 -8.99 -7.44
N LEU A 83 0.92 -10.00 -7.30
CA LEU A 83 0.65 -10.95 -8.37
C LEU A 83 -0.02 -10.28 -9.57
N ALA A 84 -0.93 -9.33 -9.34
CA ALA A 84 -1.59 -8.57 -10.39
C ALA A 84 -0.63 -7.62 -11.14
N LEU A 85 0.17 -6.85 -10.41
CA LEU A 85 1.19 -5.98 -10.96
C LEU A 85 2.22 -6.76 -11.76
N LYS A 86 2.65 -7.94 -11.29
CA LYS A 86 3.56 -8.80 -12.05
C LYS A 86 3.02 -9.19 -13.43
N GLN A 87 1.69 -9.27 -13.60
CA GLN A 87 1.06 -9.64 -14.86
C GLN A 87 0.80 -8.42 -15.77
N GLU A 88 0.31 -7.32 -15.20
CA GLU A 88 -0.16 -6.16 -15.98
C GLU A 88 0.86 -5.02 -16.07
N GLN A 89 1.66 -4.80 -15.02
CA GLN A 89 2.59 -3.67 -14.89
C GLN A 89 3.88 -4.13 -14.17
N PRO A 90 4.65 -5.07 -14.75
CA PRO A 90 5.75 -5.75 -14.06
C PRO A 90 6.89 -4.82 -13.63
N GLU A 91 7.00 -3.64 -14.23
CA GLU A 91 7.97 -2.61 -13.87
C GLU A 91 7.58 -1.81 -12.62
N ARG A 92 6.33 -1.93 -12.15
CA ARG A 92 5.81 -1.16 -11.01
C ARG A 92 6.05 -1.89 -9.70
N ILE A 93 6.78 -1.25 -8.79
CA ILE A 93 7.10 -1.81 -7.47
C ILE A 93 6.00 -1.46 -6.47
N LEU A 94 5.49 -2.46 -5.74
CA LEU A 94 4.49 -2.26 -4.69
C LEU A 94 5.17 -1.96 -3.34
N TYR A 95 4.68 -0.91 -2.68
CA TYR A 95 5.02 -0.50 -1.32
C TYR A 95 3.78 -0.52 -0.43
N LEU A 96 3.98 -0.80 0.85
CA LEU A 96 2.99 -0.64 1.92
C LEU A 96 3.31 0.64 2.69
N ALA A 97 2.47 1.65 2.59
CA ALA A 97 2.63 2.89 3.34
C ALA A 97 1.88 2.80 4.67
N ILE A 98 2.61 2.97 5.78
CA ILE A 98 2.07 2.94 7.15
C ILE A 98 2.52 4.18 7.95
N PRO A 99 1.80 4.54 9.03
CA PRO A 99 2.24 5.60 9.94
C PRO A 99 3.57 5.25 10.60
N GLN A 100 4.36 6.29 10.91
CA GLN A 100 5.64 6.12 11.60
C GLN A 100 5.46 5.43 12.97
N ASP A 101 4.45 5.82 13.76
CA ASP A 101 4.17 5.21 15.06
C ASP A 101 3.87 3.71 14.93
N THR A 102 3.14 3.30 13.88
CA THR A 102 2.89 1.88 13.57
C THR A 102 4.16 1.14 13.17
N TYR A 103 5.05 1.81 12.43
CA TYR A 103 6.34 1.24 12.04
C TYR A 103 7.22 0.98 13.28
N GLU A 104 7.28 1.95 14.20
CA GLU A 104 8.13 1.92 15.39
C GLU A 104 7.59 0.97 16.49
N ASP A 105 6.27 0.76 16.60
CA ASP A 105 5.66 -0.19 17.54
C ASP A 105 5.37 -1.55 16.88
N PHE A 106 4.31 -1.66 16.08
CA PHE A 106 3.82 -2.95 15.62
C PHE A 106 4.79 -3.67 14.67
N PHE A 107 5.38 -2.94 13.71
CA PHE A 107 6.32 -3.53 12.75
C PHE A 107 7.71 -3.75 13.33
N SER A 108 8.02 -3.24 14.53
CA SER A 108 9.26 -3.57 15.23
C SER A 108 9.18 -4.92 15.97
N ARG A 109 8.00 -5.52 16.08
CA ARG A 109 7.80 -6.84 16.70
C ARG A 109 8.42 -7.94 15.83
N GLN A 110 9.20 -8.83 16.43
CA GLN A 110 9.99 -9.85 15.72
C GLN A 110 9.19 -10.64 14.69
N PHE A 111 8.00 -11.14 15.06
CA PHE A 111 7.18 -11.92 14.14
C PHE A 111 6.72 -11.12 12.92
N ILE A 112 6.44 -9.82 13.08
CA ILE A 112 6.05 -8.95 11.97
C ILE A 112 7.25 -8.68 11.07
N GLN A 113 8.45 -8.49 11.64
CA GLN A 113 9.68 -8.38 10.85
C GLN A 113 9.99 -9.66 10.07
N ASP A 114 9.83 -10.83 10.69
CA ASP A 114 10.01 -12.13 10.04
C ASP A 114 9.03 -12.26 8.86
N ALA A 115 7.76 -11.89 9.04
CA ALA A 115 6.76 -11.90 7.98
C ALA A 115 7.08 -10.90 6.85
N VAL A 116 7.50 -9.68 7.18
CA VAL A 116 7.91 -8.66 6.18
C VAL A 116 9.08 -9.17 5.34
N ALA A 117 10.07 -9.82 5.97
CA ALA A 117 11.22 -10.41 5.29
C ALA A 117 10.82 -11.61 4.42
N GLU A 118 10.08 -12.58 4.98
CA GLU A 118 9.63 -13.79 4.29
C GLU A 118 8.79 -13.44 3.05
N TYR A 119 7.84 -12.52 3.20
CA TYR A 119 6.94 -12.09 2.14
C TYR A 119 7.49 -10.90 1.34
N LYS A 120 8.75 -10.48 1.54
CA LYS A 120 9.44 -9.42 0.78
C LYS A 120 8.60 -8.15 0.63
N ILE A 121 8.01 -7.69 1.74
CA ILE A 121 7.17 -6.49 1.76
C ILE A 121 8.10 -5.27 1.79
N ASN A 122 7.89 -4.33 0.87
CA ASN A 122 8.55 -3.03 0.93
C ASN A 122 7.64 -2.10 1.74
N SER A 123 8.06 -1.70 2.94
CA SER A 123 7.29 -0.84 3.86
C SER A 123 8.20 0.23 4.46
#